data_AF-A0A7I8JU05-F1
#
_entry.id   AF-A0A7I8JU05-F1
#
_cell.length_a   1.000
_cell.length_b   1.000
_cell.length_c   1.000
_cell.angle_alpha   90.00
_cell.angle_beta   90.00
_cell.angle_gamma   90.00
#
_symmetry.space_group_name_H-M   'P 1'
#
loop_
_entity.id
_entity.type
_entity.pdbx_description
1 polymer ?
#
loop_
_entity_poly.entity_id
_entity_poly.type
_entity_poly.pdbx_seq_one_letter_code
_entity_poly.pdbx_strand_id
1 'polypeptide(L)'
;MVQSSADEVSFEYSVPQMCVEESQLQIGTWADELGDHEASHLFAFPDRGIHDESLRTSRPTKKRVIKREVEIQRRQKIGLANKGKVPWNKGRQHSPETRERIRRRTIEALRDPKVRRKMAESPRFHSNQSKAKIGMALRKIWEERLKNKILQEGCYSTWAGAVAEAAQKGSLDQQELEWDSYEKMKSDILIQHLQWKTERERQKEIEKRRAERALKAKSDKTVRHHQERKDDHEVKRKRSKGDLKQPEEKKNVLAAPRHAKLRAKLTKIHRKQQLEQPEPKHEVGAEVLPVAEKWDLEFVKREKMRQTVSFADRILAIKKQRVVQTDSICLISQSNDV
;
A
#
# COMPACT_ATOMS: atom_id res chain seq x y z
N MET A 1 32.79 56.19 8.88
CA MET A 1 32.98 55.24 9.99
C MET A 1 31.74 55.26 10.86
N VAL A 2 30.79 54.37 10.60
CA VAL A 2 29.66 54.10 11.49
C VAL A 2 29.53 52.58 11.46
N GLN A 3 30.10 51.93 12.48
CA GLN A 3 29.92 50.51 12.72
C GLN A 3 28.56 50.36 13.41
N SER A 4 27.60 49.74 12.74
CA SER A 4 26.35 49.32 13.36
C SER A 4 26.48 47.83 13.64
N SER A 5 26.62 47.51 14.93
CA SER A 5 26.65 46.15 15.48
C SER A 5 25.36 45.42 15.17
N ALA A 6 25.46 44.22 14.62
CA ALA A 6 24.36 43.28 14.47
C ALA A 6 24.32 42.43 15.74
N ASP A 7 23.35 42.68 16.62
CA ASP A 7 23.07 41.83 17.76
C ASP A 7 22.18 40.67 17.29
N GLU A 8 22.81 39.54 16.95
CA GLU A 8 22.14 38.26 16.77
C GLU A 8 21.68 37.74 18.14
N VAL A 9 20.38 37.90 18.43
CA VAL A 9 19.73 37.25 19.58
C VAL A 9 19.50 35.78 19.22
N SER A 10 20.49 34.95 19.51
CA SER A 10 20.39 33.49 19.47
C SER A 10 19.43 33.00 20.56
N PHE A 11 18.19 32.73 20.16
CA PHE A 11 17.20 32.07 21.02
C PHE A 11 17.47 30.56 21.02
N GLU A 12 18.36 30.10 21.90
CA GLU A 12 18.54 28.67 22.15
C GLU A 12 17.27 28.09 22.78
N TYR A 13 16.45 27.46 21.95
CA TYR A 13 15.39 26.57 22.42
C TYR A 13 16.06 25.31 23.00
N SER A 14 16.27 25.29 24.31
CA SER A 14 16.63 24.08 25.03
C SER A 14 15.44 23.12 25.01
N VAL A 15 15.47 22.19 24.06
CA VAL A 15 14.54 21.06 23.99
C VAL A 15 14.89 20.13 25.15
N PRO A 16 13.97 19.86 26.10
CA PRO A 16 14.22 18.88 27.13
C PRO A 16 14.52 17.53 26.48
N GLN A 17 15.72 17.02 26.74
CA GLN A 17 16.16 15.71 26.34
C GLN A 17 15.21 14.69 26.98
N MET A 18 14.25 14.21 26.19
CA MET A 18 13.39 13.10 26.59
C MET A 18 14.31 11.89 26.73
N CYS A 19 14.63 11.51 27.96
CA CYS A 19 15.23 10.22 28.27
C CYS A 19 14.29 9.14 27.73
N VAL A 20 14.61 8.62 26.56
CA VAL A 20 14.11 7.33 26.10
C VAL A 20 14.90 6.30 26.88
N GLU A 21 14.46 6.01 28.11
CA GLU A 21 14.81 4.71 28.69
C GLU A 21 14.12 3.66 27.84
N GLU A 22 14.92 3.03 26.98
CA GLU A 22 14.60 1.75 26.35
C GLU A 22 14.32 0.75 27.46
N SER A 23 13.06 0.66 27.86
CA SER A 23 12.55 -0.51 28.53
C SER A 23 12.64 -1.65 27.54
N GLN A 24 13.70 -2.45 27.65
CA GLN A 24 13.75 -3.77 27.06
C GLN A 24 12.63 -4.60 27.67
N LEU A 25 11.43 -4.48 27.10
CA LEU A 25 10.38 -5.47 27.27
C LEU A 25 10.87 -6.73 26.58
N GLN A 26 11.47 -7.63 27.36
CA GLN A 26 11.59 -9.03 27.01
C GLN A 26 10.18 -9.55 26.72
N ILE A 27 9.83 -9.60 25.44
CA ILE A 27 8.73 -10.41 24.94
C ILE A 27 9.20 -11.86 25.11
N GLY A 28 8.97 -12.41 26.30
CA GLY A 28 9.12 -13.82 26.56
C GLY A 28 8.17 -14.60 25.67
N THR A 29 8.74 -15.44 24.83
CA THR A 29 8.10 -16.49 24.04
C THR A 29 7.34 -17.43 24.96
N TRP A 30 6.02 -17.25 25.06
CA TRP A 30 5.09 -18.22 25.68
C TRP A 30 4.59 -19.22 24.62
N ALA A 31 5.50 -19.85 23.89
CA ALA A 31 5.15 -20.72 22.76
C ALA A 31 5.35 -22.23 23.01
N ASP A 32 5.91 -22.69 24.14
CA ASP A 32 6.34 -24.10 24.25
C ASP A 32 5.81 -24.92 25.44
N GLU A 33 4.78 -24.48 26.17
CA GLU A 33 4.21 -25.30 27.26
C GLU A 33 2.68 -25.24 27.34
N LEU A 34 1.99 -25.69 26.29
CA LEU A 34 0.68 -26.32 26.44
C LEU A 34 0.60 -27.51 25.48
N GLY A 35 0.73 -28.70 26.07
CA GLY A 35 0.80 -29.97 25.36
C GLY A 35 -0.39 -30.25 24.46
N ASP A 36 -0.06 -30.95 23.38
CA ASP A 36 -0.93 -31.53 22.37
C ASP A 36 -1.93 -32.53 22.96
N HIS A 37 -2.95 -32.10 23.69
CA HIS A 37 -4.09 -32.96 24.06
C HIS A 37 -5.34 -32.16 24.44
N GLU A 38 -5.74 -31.16 23.65
CA GLU A 38 -7.13 -30.63 23.77
C GLU A 38 -7.68 -29.90 22.52
N ALA A 39 -6.98 -29.95 21.39
CA ALA A 39 -7.43 -29.27 20.16
C ALA A 39 -8.50 -30.04 19.36
N SER A 40 -8.77 -31.31 19.69
CA SER A 40 -9.70 -32.17 18.93
C SER A 40 -11.13 -32.18 19.48
N HIS A 41 -11.41 -31.52 20.60
CA HIS A 41 -12.74 -31.53 21.24
C HIS A 41 -13.52 -30.22 21.11
N LEU A 42 -12.92 -29.18 20.53
CA LEU A 42 -13.56 -27.87 20.31
C LEU A 42 -14.18 -27.68 18.92
N PHE A 43 -14.04 -28.68 18.02
CA PHE A 43 -14.53 -28.63 16.63
C PHE A 43 -15.40 -29.83 16.23
N ALA A 44 -16.08 -30.47 17.17
CA ALA A 44 -17.17 -31.40 16.87
C ALA A 44 -18.50 -30.73 17.25
N PHE A 45 -19.27 -30.29 16.26
CA PHE A 45 -20.68 -29.93 16.46
C PHE A 45 -21.42 -31.16 16.99
N PRO A 46 -21.89 -31.17 18.24
CA PRO A 46 -22.80 -32.22 18.68
C PRO A 46 -24.15 -31.91 18.05
N ASP A 47 -24.63 -32.82 17.22
CA ASP A 47 -26.03 -32.90 16.83
C ASP A 47 -26.88 -33.08 18.11
N ARG A 48 -27.22 -31.97 18.73
CA ARG A 48 -28.16 -31.88 19.86
C ARG A 48 -29.15 -30.80 19.50
N GLY A 49 -30.41 -31.23 19.50
CA GLY A 49 -31.56 -30.50 18.99
C GLY A 49 -31.57 -29.03 19.36
N ILE A 50 -32.09 -28.27 18.40
CA ILE A 50 -32.45 -26.86 18.46
C ILE A 50 -33.10 -26.54 19.82
N HIS A 51 -32.30 -26.07 20.76
CA HIS A 51 -32.76 -25.16 21.79
C HIS A 51 -32.18 -23.80 21.45
N ASP A 52 -33.02 -23.05 20.74
CA ASP A 52 -32.90 -21.64 20.40
C ASP A 52 -32.76 -20.80 21.69
N GLU A 53 -31.54 -20.65 22.19
CA GLU A 53 -31.17 -19.80 23.32
C GLU A 53 -30.23 -18.66 22.88
N SER A 54 -30.15 -18.36 21.57
CA SER A 54 -29.35 -17.23 21.05
C SER A 54 -30.18 -16.00 20.69
N LEU A 55 -31.52 -16.11 20.64
CA LEU A 55 -32.44 -14.98 20.45
C LEU A 55 -32.89 -14.28 21.73
N ARG A 56 -32.20 -14.43 22.86
CA ARG A 56 -32.39 -13.55 24.03
C ARG A 56 -31.66 -12.21 23.87
N THR A 57 -31.85 -11.53 22.74
CA THR A 57 -31.98 -10.06 22.85
C THR A 57 -33.17 -9.88 23.75
N SER A 58 -32.94 -9.55 25.02
CA SER A 58 -33.97 -9.62 26.06
C SER A 58 -35.12 -8.73 25.61
N ARG A 59 -36.19 -9.35 25.05
CA ARG A 59 -37.34 -8.66 24.49
C ARG A 59 -37.74 -7.66 25.55
N PRO A 60 -37.66 -6.34 25.27
CA PRO A 60 -37.82 -5.37 26.32
C PRO A 60 -39.16 -5.68 26.98
N THR A 61 -39.10 -6.02 28.27
CA THR A 61 -40.29 -6.48 28.99
C THR A 61 -41.39 -5.45 28.74
N LYS A 62 -42.65 -5.88 28.61
CA LYS A 62 -43.77 -4.94 28.35
C LYS A 62 -43.68 -3.70 29.26
N LYS A 63 -43.28 -3.90 30.52
CA LYS A 63 -42.95 -2.85 31.50
C LYS A 63 -41.87 -1.84 31.03
N ARG A 64 -40.75 -2.29 30.45
CA ARG A 64 -39.67 -1.42 29.91
C ARG A 64 -40.12 -0.64 28.67
N VAL A 65 -40.90 -1.25 27.77
CA VAL A 65 -41.43 -0.58 26.57
C VAL A 65 -42.43 0.49 26.97
N ILE A 66 -43.38 0.17 27.86
CA ILE A 66 -44.35 1.11 28.42
C ILE A 66 -43.63 2.29 29.11
N LYS A 67 -42.57 2.02 29.90
CA LYS A 67 -41.78 3.07 30.55
C LYS A 67 -41.10 4.02 29.54
N ARG A 68 -40.62 3.52 28.40
CA ARG A 68 -40.03 4.35 27.33
C ARG A 68 -41.09 5.20 26.63
N GLU A 69 -42.23 4.60 26.28
CA GLU A 69 -43.34 5.30 25.62
C GLU A 69 -43.90 6.43 26.49
N VAL A 70 -44.12 6.15 27.79
CA VAL A 70 -44.56 7.15 28.77
C VAL A 70 -43.53 8.28 28.91
N GLU A 71 -42.23 7.98 28.89
CA GLU A 71 -41.17 9.00 28.96
C GLU A 71 -41.09 9.84 27.68
N ILE A 72 -41.32 9.25 26.50
CA ILE A 72 -41.37 9.97 25.21
C ILE A 72 -42.57 10.92 25.21
N GLN A 73 -43.76 10.46 25.59
CA GLN A 73 -44.96 11.29 25.70
C GLN A 73 -44.79 12.41 26.73
N ARG A 74 -44.15 12.13 27.87
CA ARG A 74 -43.81 13.15 28.86
C ARG A 74 -42.89 14.22 28.28
N ARG A 75 -41.85 13.83 27.53
CA ARG A 75 -40.92 14.77 26.87
C ARG A 75 -41.62 15.61 25.80
N GLN A 76 -42.52 15.02 25.03
CA GLN A 76 -43.35 15.75 24.05
C GLN A 76 -44.26 16.78 24.74
N LYS A 77 -44.97 16.40 25.82
CA LYS A 77 -45.80 17.32 26.62
C LYS A 77 -44.98 18.49 27.19
N ILE A 78 -43.78 18.22 27.70
CA ILE A 78 -42.86 19.25 28.19
C ILE A 78 -42.40 20.15 27.04
N GLY A 79 -42.05 19.57 25.89
CA GLY A 79 -41.65 20.32 24.70
C GLY A 79 -42.73 21.28 24.21
N LEU A 80 -43.99 20.83 24.19
CA LEU A 80 -45.14 21.66 23.84
C LEU A 80 -45.36 22.78 24.86
N ALA A 81 -45.31 22.47 26.16
CA ALA A 81 -45.48 23.45 27.24
C ALA A 81 -44.33 24.48 27.34
N ASN A 82 -43.14 24.12 26.85
CA ASN A 82 -41.95 24.97 26.81
C ASN A 82 -41.75 25.66 25.45
N LYS A 83 -42.61 25.40 24.46
CA LYS A 83 -42.52 26.01 23.13
C LYS A 83 -42.64 27.53 23.29
N GLY A 84 -41.59 28.25 22.85
CA GLY A 84 -41.52 29.72 22.97
C GLY A 84 -41.05 30.25 24.33
N LYS A 85 -40.84 29.40 25.35
CA LYS A 85 -40.25 29.82 26.63
C LYS A 85 -38.72 29.79 26.53
N VAL A 86 -38.07 30.84 27.00
CA VAL A 86 -36.60 30.89 27.07
C VAL A 86 -36.16 29.83 28.10
N PRO A 87 -35.35 28.83 27.69
CA PRO A 87 -34.82 27.84 28.62
C PRO A 87 -34.09 28.54 29.76
N TRP A 88 -34.28 28.09 30.99
CA TRP A 88 -33.65 28.67 32.19
C TRP A 88 -32.12 28.80 32.06
N ASN A 89 -31.49 27.94 31.24
CA ASN A 89 -30.06 27.97 30.89
C ASN A 89 -29.63 29.24 30.15
N LYS A 90 -30.50 29.83 29.32
CA LYS A 90 -30.18 31.05 28.57
C LYS A 90 -30.35 32.31 29.42
N GLY A 91 -31.25 32.24 30.42
CA GLY A 91 -31.49 33.30 31.40
C GLY A 91 -31.94 34.63 30.80
N ARG A 92 -32.32 35.57 31.68
CA ARG A 92 -32.46 36.99 31.32
C ARG A 92 -31.08 37.64 31.46
N GLN A 93 -30.58 38.27 30.40
CA GLN A 93 -29.30 38.97 30.46
C GLN A 93 -29.43 40.21 31.36
N HIS A 94 -28.50 40.36 32.31
CA HIS A 94 -28.44 41.53 33.18
C HIS A 94 -27.94 42.76 32.40
N SER A 95 -28.50 43.94 32.72
CA SER A 95 -27.96 45.21 32.23
C SER A 95 -26.49 45.39 32.67
N PRO A 96 -25.66 46.13 31.92
CA PRO A 96 -24.24 46.33 32.27
C PRO A 96 -24.06 46.88 33.69
N GLU A 97 -24.92 47.80 34.12
CA GLU A 97 -24.91 48.35 35.49
C GLU A 97 -25.20 47.29 36.55
N THR A 98 -26.15 46.38 36.29
CA THR A 98 -26.48 45.30 37.22
C THR A 98 -25.32 44.31 37.33
N ARG A 99 -24.64 44.00 36.22
CA ARG A 99 -23.42 43.18 36.23
C ARG A 99 -22.31 43.83 37.04
N GLU A 100 -22.16 45.15 36.94
CA GLU A 100 -21.16 45.90 37.71
C GLU A 100 -21.48 45.94 39.20
N ARG A 101 -22.75 46.16 39.56
CA ARG A 101 -23.20 46.09 40.96
C ARG A 101 -22.98 44.70 41.55
N ILE A 102 -23.28 43.64 40.81
CA ILE A 102 -23.01 42.25 41.23
C ILE A 102 -21.50 42.06 41.43
N ARG A 103 -20.66 42.47 40.46
CA ARG A 103 -19.19 42.38 40.57
C ARG A 103 -18.67 43.08 41.83
N ARG A 104 -19.08 44.32 42.07
CA ARG A 104 -18.67 45.10 43.25
C ARG A 104 -19.07 44.40 44.55
N ARG A 105 -20.32 43.95 44.66
CA ARG A 105 -20.80 43.22 45.85
C ARG A 105 -20.09 41.88 46.05
N THR A 106 -19.76 41.17 44.97
CA THR A 106 -18.98 39.92 45.06
C THR A 106 -17.56 40.19 45.54
N ILE A 107 -16.90 41.23 45.02
CA ILE A 107 -15.56 41.63 45.45
C ILE A 107 -15.57 42.00 46.93
N GLU A 108 -16.57 42.78 47.37
CA GLU A 108 -16.75 43.18 48.76
C GLU A 108 -16.96 41.97 49.68
N ALA A 109 -17.86 41.04 49.32
CA ALA A 109 -18.07 39.81 50.09
C ALA A 109 -16.81 38.92 50.17
N LEU A 110 -15.95 38.93 49.13
CA LEU A 110 -14.69 38.17 49.15
C LEU A 110 -13.57 38.85 49.96
N ARG A 111 -13.70 40.14 50.29
CA ARG A 111 -12.77 40.82 51.20
C ARG A 111 -12.95 40.34 52.63
N ASP A 112 -14.14 39.85 52.99
CA ASP A 112 -14.39 39.28 54.31
C ASP A 112 -13.54 38.02 54.54
N PRO A 113 -12.66 38.01 55.57
CA PRO A 113 -11.75 36.89 55.81
C PRO A 113 -12.50 35.60 56.14
N LYS A 114 -13.70 35.71 56.72
CA LYS A 114 -14.58 34.57 57.03
C LYS A 114 -15.14 33.92 55.76
N VAL A 115 -15.55 34.72 54.76
CA VAL A 115 -16.04 34.21 53.46
C VAL A 115 -14.90 33.57 52.70
N ARG A 116 -13.73 34.23 52.66
CA ARG A 116 -12.54 33.71 52.00
C ARG A 116 -12.06 32.39 52.60
N ARG A 117 -12.08 32.25 53.93
CA ARG A 117 -11.74 30.99 54.63
C ARG A 117 -12.69 29.85 54.25
N LYS A 118 -14.00 30.11 54.22
CA LYS A 118 -15.01 29.13 53.77
C LYS A 118 -14.85 28.74 52.29
N MET A 119 -14.47 29.69 51.43
CA MET A 119 -14.19 29.40 50.02
C MET A 119 -12.88 28.58 49.87
N ALA A 120 -11.88 28.84 50.70
CA ALA A 120 -10.60 28.13 50.70
C ALA A 120 -10.69 26.70 51.26
N GLU A 121 -11.66 26.41 52.14
CA GLU A 121 -11.92 25.04 52.62
C GLU A 121 -12.25 24.05 51.50
N SER A 122 -12.73 24.54 50.34
CA SER A 122 -12.83 23.86 49.03
C SER A 122 -13.58 22.50 49.02
N PRO A 123 -14.13 22.04 47.87
CA PRO A 123 -14.94 20.82 47.84
C PRO A 123 -14.16 19.60 48.34
N ARG A 124 -14.80 18.79 49.21
CA ARG A 124 -14.22 17.54 49.73
C ARG A 124 -13.68 16.71 48.57
N PHE A 125 -12.37 16.69 48.40
CA PHE A 125 -11.74 15.79 47.45
C PHE A 125 -12.04 14.37 47.91
N HIS A 126 -12.50 13.52 46.99
CA HIS A 126 -12.67 12.10 47.28
C HIS A 126 -11.35 11.56 47.85
N SER A 127 -11.44 10.81 48.95
CA SER A 127 -10.29 10.09 49.49
C SER A 127 -9.67 9.21 48.40
N ASN A 128 -8.36 8.97 48.48
CA ASN A 128 -7.68 8.11 47.50
C ASN A 128 -8.34 6.73 47.38
N GLN A 129 -8.85 6.20 48.50
CA GLN A 129 -9.65 4.96 48.51
C GLN A 129 -10.95 5.07 47.71
N SER A 130 -11.67 6.19 47.82
CA SER A 130 -12.90 6.42 47.05
C SER A 130 -12.60 6.57 45.57
N LYS A 131 -11.53 7.31 45.21
CA LYS A 131 -11.06 7.40 43.82
C LYS A 131 -10.68 6.04 43.25
N ALA A 132 -9.98 5.21 44.02
CA ALA A 132 -9.61 3.86 43.61
C ALA A 132 -10.84 2.96 43.37
N LYS A 133 -11.83 2.99 44.27
CA LYS A 133 -13.11 2.25 44.09
C LYS A 133 -13.87 2.70 42.85
N ILE A 134 -13.96 4.01 42.62
CA ILE A 134 -14.58 4.57 41.40
C ILE A 134 -13.82 4.13 40.16
N GLY A 135 -12.48 4.22 40.17
CA GLY A 135 -11.63 3.79 39.06
C GLY A 135 -11.75 2.29 38.75
N MET A 136 -11.84 1.43 39.77
CA MET A 136 -12.10 0.00 39.57
C MET A 136 -13.46 -0.28 38.95
N ALA A 137 -14.52 0.36 39.44
CA ALA A 137 -15.87 0.19 38.89
C ALA A 137 -15.94 0.65 37.43
N LEU A 138 -15.31 1.78 37.10
CA LEU A 138 -15.22 2.27 35.73
C LEU A 138 -14.45 1.31 34.84
N ARG A 139 -13.28 0.81 35.25
CA ARG A 139 -12.52 -0.17 34.47
C ARG A 139 -13.36 -1.40 34.12
N LYS A 140 -14.08 -1.97 35.09
CA LYS A 140 -15.00 -3.09 34.84
C LYS A 140 -16.05 -2.77 33.77
N ILE A 141 -16.70 -1.60 33.87
CA ILE A 141 -17.70 -1.16 32.88
C ILE A 141 -17.06 -1.02 31.49
N TRP A 142 -15.84 -0.49 31.41
CA TRP A 142 -15.14 -0.30 30.14
C TRP A 142 -14.68 -1.63 29.53
N GLU A 143 -14.22 -2.56 30.35
CA GLU A 143 -13.88 -3.94 29.92
C GLU A 143 -15.11 -4.66 29.36
N GLU A 144 -16.25 -4.60 30.05
CA GLU A 144 -17.51 -5.17 29.55
C GLU A 144 -17.96 -4.54 28.24
N ARG A 145 -17.86 -3.21 28.13
CA ARG A 145 -18.17 -2.49 26.89
C ARG A 145 -17.24 -2.89 25.75
N LEU A 146 -15.95 -3.06 26.02
CA LEU A 146 -14.97 -3.48 25.02
C LEU A 146 -15.26 -4.90 24.53
N LYS A 147 -15.54 -5.84 25.45
CA LYS A 147 -15.94 -7.22 25.11
C LYS A 147 -17.20 -7.22 24.24
N ASN A 148 -18.23 -6.47 24.63
CA ASN A 148 -19.46 -6.36 23.85
C ASN A 148 -19.21 -5.76 22.45
N LYS A 149 -18.33 -4.76 22.34
CA LYS A 149 -17.96 -4.17 21.06
C LYS A 149 -17.24 -5.18 20.17
N ILE A 150 -16.26 -5.90 20.70
CA ILE A 150 -15.53 -6.94 19.97
C ILE A 150 -16.47 -8.06 19.50
N LEU A 151 -17.37 -8.53 20.38
CA LEU A 151 -18.38 -9.53 20.02
C LEU A 151 -19.33 -9.02 18.94
N GLN A 152 -19.74 -7.76 19.02
CA GLN A 152 -20.59 -7.13 18.03
C GLN A 152 -19.88 -7.01 16.67
N GLU A 153 -18.62 -6.58 16.64
CA GLU A 153 -17.80 -6.51 15.43
C GLU A 153 -17.55 -7.90 14.82
N GLY A 154 -17.31 -8.91 15.66
CA GLY A 154 -17.22 -10.31 15.25
C GLY A 154 -18.52 -10.80 14.62
N CYS A 155 -19.66 -10.53 15.25
CA CYS A 155 -20.98 -10.88 14.72
C CYS A 155 -21.30 -10.16 13.41
N TYR A 156 -20.98 -8.88 13.28
CA TYR A 156 -21.16 -8.16 12.03
C TYR A 156 -20.26 -8.69 10.92
N SER A 157 -19.01 -9.05 11.24
CA SER A 157 -18.09 -9.63 10.27
C SER A 157 -18.58 -10.99 9.77
N THR A 158 -19.06 -11.86 10.67
CA THR A 158 -19.61 -13.17 10.27
C THR A 158 -20.92 -13.03 9.50
N TRP A 159 -21.80 -12.12 9.92
CA TRP A 159 -23.04 -11.83 9.19
C TRP A 159 -22.77 -11.26 7.80
N ALA A 160 -21.85 -10.29 7.69
CA ALA A 160 -21.45 -9.71 6.41
C ALA A 160 -20.82 -10.79 5.50
N GLY A 161 -19.99 -11.68 6.06
CA GLY A 161 -19.44 -12.84 5.34
C GLY A 161 -20.53 -13.78 4.84
N ALA A 162 -21.49 -14.17 5.69
CA ALA A 162 -22.60 -15.03 5.29
C ALA A 162 -23.49 -14.40 4.21
N VAL A 163 -23.72 -13.09 4.28
CA VAL A 163 -24.45 -12.35 3.25
C VAL A 163 -23.65 -12.29 1.94
N ALA A 164 -22.34 -12.06 2.01
CA ALA A 164 -21.47 -12.07 0.83
C ALA A 164 -21.41 -13.46 0.17
N GLU A 165 -21.28 -14.53 0.96
CA GLU A 165 -21.32 -15.91 0.46
C GLU A 165 -22.66 -16.27 -0.18
N ALA A 166 -23.77 -15.87 0.45
CA ALA A 166 -25.11 -16.07 -0.13
C ALA A 166 -25.28 -15.29 -1.44
N ALA A 167 -24.76 -14.06 -1.51
CA ALA A 167 -24.76 -13.25 -2.72
C ALA A 167 -23.82 -13.79 -3.80
N GLN A 168 -22.71 -14.45 -3.42
CA GLN A 168 -21.76 -15.09 -4.33
C GLN A 168 -22.36 -16.35 -4.97
N LYS A 169 -22.98 -17.21 -4.17
CA LYS A 169 -23.60 -18.47 -4.62
C LYS A 169 -24.85 -18.22 -5.47
N GLY A 170 -25.56 -17.10 -5.24
CA GLY A 170 -26.82 -16.80 -5.90
C GLY A 170 -27.96 -17.75 -5.47
N SER A 171 -29.16 -17.56 -6.02
CA SER A 171 -30.26 -18.53 -5.89
C SER A 171 -30.02 -19.75 -6.80
N LEU A 172 -30.76 -20.85 -6.58
CA LEU A 172 -30.67 -22.11 -7.36
C LEU A 172 -30.63 -21.93 -8.91
N ASP A 173 -31.20 -20.83 -9.44
CA ASP A 173 -31.27 -20.55 -10.88
C ASP A 173 -30.29 -19.44 -11.36
N GLN A 174 -29.39 -18.95 -10.49
CA GLN A 174 -28.42 -17.89 -10.81
C GLN A 174 -26.99 -18.42 -10.82
N GLN A 175 -26.18 -17.96 -11.77
CA GLN A 175 -24.78 -18.33 -11.91
C GLN A 175 -23.93 -17.73 -10.79
N GLU A 176 -23.07 -18.55 -10.18
CA GLU A 176 -22.11 -18.11 -9.15
C GLU A 176 -21.25 -16.95 -9.69
N LEU A 177 -21.17 -15.86 -8.94
CA LEU A 177 -20.50 -14.64 -9.38
C LEU A 177 -19.12 -14.54 -8.74
N GLU A 178 -18.06 -14.53 -9.56
CA GLU A 178 -16.67 -14.40 -9.09
C GLU A 178 -16.28 -12.92 -8.83
N TRP A 179 -16.75 -12.38 -7.71
CA TRP A 179 -16.45 -11.01 -7.28
C TRP A 179 -14.94 -10.74 -7.10
N ASP A 180 -14.14 -11.78 -6.82
CA ASP A 180 -12.70 -11.67 -6.56
C ASP A 180 -11.82 -11.81 -7.82
N SER A 181 -12.42 -11.97 -9.01
CA SER A 181 -11.68 -12.16 -10.28
C SER A 181 -10.65 -11.06 -10.55
N TYR A 182 -10.99 -9.80 -10.25
CA TYR A 182 -10.07 -8.67 -10.41
C TYR A 182 -8.85 -8.75 -9.47
N GLU A 183 -9.06 -9.10 -8.20
CA GLU A 183 -7.97 -9.19 -7.21
C GLU A 183 -7.08 -10.43 -7.46
N LYS A 184 -7.65 -11.53 -7.96
CA LYS A 184 -6.89 -12.69 -8.47
C LYS A 184 -5.97 -12.27 -9.63
N MET A 185 -6.53 -11.65 -10.67
CA MET A 185 -5.75 -11.18 -11.83
C MET A 185 -4.64 -10.20 -11.44
N LYS A 186 -4.94 -9.27 -10.53
CA LYS A 186 -3.95 -8.30 -10.01
C LYS A 186 -2.82 -8.99 -9.27
N SER A 187 -3.13 -10.01 -8.47
CA SER A 187 -2.13 -10.84 -7.78
C SER A 187 -1.24 -11.60 -8.77
N ASP A 188 -1.84 -12.18 -9.81
CA ASP A 188 -1.11 -12.89 -10.87
C ASP A 188 -0.16 -11.95 -11.64
N ILE A 189 -0.62 -10.75 -11.98
CA ILE A 189 0.22 -9.74 -12.64
C ILE A 189 1.41 -9.35 -11.75
N LEU A 190 1.21 -9.21 -10.45
CA LEU A 190 2.29 -8.91 -9.50
C LEU A 190 3.31 -10.05 -9.43
N ILE A 191 2.84 -11.31 -9.36
CA ILE A 191 3.69 -12.49 -9.34
C ILE A 191 4.51 -12.58 -10.63
N GLN A 192 3.88 -12.41 -11.79
CA GLN A 192 4.55 -12.40 -13.09
C GLN A 192 5.62 -11.31 -13.17
N HIS A 193 5.32 -10.11 -12.68
CA HIS A 193 6.29 -9.02 -12.68
C HIS A 193 7.51 -9.30 -11.79
N LEU A 194 7.32 -9.95 -10.63
CA LEU A 194 8.42 -10.42 -9.78
C LEU A 194 9.24 -11.50 -10.48
N GLN A 195 8.58 -12.49 -11.09
CA GLN A 195 9.25 -13.54 -11.85
C GLN A 195 10.09 -12.96 -13.00
N TRP A 196 9.56 -12.01 -13.77
CA TRP A 196 10.29 -11.33 -14.84
C TRP A 196 11.51 -10.56 -14.34
N LYS A 197 11.42 -9.90 -13.18
CA LYS A 197 12.58 -9.24 -12.56
C LYS A 197 13.68 -10.24 -12.23
N THR A 198 13.31 -11.34 -11.55
CA THR A 198 14.29 -12.37 -11.17
C THR A 198 14.91 -13.05 -12.38
N GLU A 199 14.13 -13.31 -13.44
CA GLU A 199 14.64 -13.93 -14.66
C GLU A 199 15.57 -12.98 -15.42
N ARG A 200 15.25 -11.68 -15.48
CA ARG A 200 16.13 -10.67 -16.06
C ARG A 200 17.46 -10.57 -15.31
N GLU A 201 17.44 -10.72 -13.99
CA GLU A 201 18.66 -10.77 -13.17
C GLU A 201 19.48 -12.04 -13.45
N ARG A 202 18.83 -13.22 -13.54
CA ARG A 202 19.50 -14.46 -13.95
C ARG A 202 20.13 -14.35 -15.34
N GLN A 203 19.42 -13.75 -16.29
CA GLN A 203 19.93 -13.55 -17.65
C GLN A 203 21.17 -12.65 -17.66
N LYS A 204 21.17 -11.55 -16.91
CA LYS A 204 22.34 -10.68 -16.75
C LYS A 204 23.53 -11.42 -16.14
N GLU A 205 23.29 -12.30 -15.17
CA GLU A 205 24.36 -13.12 -14.57
C GLU A 205 24.93 -14.11 -15.60
N ILE A 206 24.08 -14.78 -16.38
CA ILE A 206 24.50 -15.71 -17.43
C ILE A 206 25.31 -14.97 -18.51
N GLU A 207 24.87 -13.79 -18.93
CA GLU A 207 25.59 -12.95 -19.90
C GLU A 207 26.96 -12.52 -19.35
N LYS A 208 27.03 -12.09 -18.09
CA LYS A 208 28.29 -11.77 -17.42
C LYS A 208 29.25 -12.96 -17.40
N ARG A 209 28.77 -14.15 -17.01
CA ARG A 209 29.58 -15.39 -17.04
C ARG A 209 30.03 -15.77 -18.45
N ARG A 210 29.20 -15.56 -19.47
CA ARG A 210 29.57 -15.78 -20.88
C ARG A 210 30.66 -14.80 -21.34
N ALA A 211 30.54 -13.52 -20.97
CA ALA A 211 31.54 -12.51 -21.27
C ALA A 211 32.90 -12.82 -20.60
N GLU A 212 32.89 -13.22 -19.32
CA GLU A 212 34.08 -13.65 -18.58
C GLU A 212 34.76 -14.86 -19.24
N ARG A 213 34.00 -15.89 -19.63
CA ARG A 213 34.54 -17.04 -20.37
C ARG A 213 35.13 -16.64 -21.72
N ALA A 214 34.50 -15.71 -22.44
CA ALA A 214 35.02 -15.21 -23.71
C ALA A 214 36.33 -14.42 -23.54
N LEU A 215 36.45 -13.62 -22.48
CA LEU A 215 37.69 -12.92 -22.13
C LEU A 215 38.80 -13.91 -21.77
N LYS A 216 38.50 -14.91 -20.94
CA LYS A 216 39.46 -15.98 -20.59
C LYS A 216 39.91 -16.78 -21.81
N ALA A 217 39.00 -17.12 -22.72
CA ALA A 217 39.36 -17.80 -23.96
C ALA A 217 40.24 -16.92 -24.87
N LYS A 218 40.03 -15.60 -24.87
CA LYS A 218 40.91 -14.66 -25.59
C LYS A 218 42.30 -14.60 -24.96
N SER A 219 42.41 -14.49 -23.64
CA SER A 219 43.71 -14.52 -22.94
C SER A 219 44.43 -15.85 -23.17
N ASP A 220 43.74 -16.99 -23.05
CA ASP A 220 44.33 -18.31 -23.26
C ASP A 220 44.84 -18.49 -24.70
N LYS A 221 44.11 -17.96 -25.70
CA LYS A 221 44.57 -17.93 -27.10
C LYS A 221 45.84 -17.09 -27.27
N THR A 222 45.92 -15.92 -26.64
CA THR A 222 47.13 -15.08 -26.71
C THR A 222 48.34 -15.76 -26.06
N VAL A 223 48.13 -16.48 -24.95
CA VAL A 223 49.19 -17.26 -24.28
C VAL A 223 49.64 -18.43 -25.16
N ARG A 224 48.71 -19.19 -25.75
CA ARG A 224 49.02 -20.29 -26.67
C ARG A 224 49.83 -19.81 -27.88
N HIS A 225 49.41 -18.73 -28.52
CA HIS A 225 50.13 -18.17 -29.65
C HIS A 225 51.53 -17.65 -29.26
N HIS A 226 51.68 -17.12 -28.04
CA HIS A 226 53.00 -16.73 -27.53
C HIS A 226 53.90 -17.94 -27.24
N GLN A 227 53.33 -19.04 -26.74
CA GLN A 227 54.07 -20.29 -26.53
C GLN A 227 54.47 -20.93 -27.86
N GLU A 228 53.57 -21.02 -28.83
CA GLU A 228 53.87 -21.48 -30.20
C GLU A 228 55.01 -20.68 -30.83
N ARG A 229 55.03 -19.34 -30.64
CA ARG A 229 56.16 -18.50 -31.10
C ARG A 229 57.47 -18.82 -30.39
N LYS A 230 57.45 -19.13 -29.10
CA LYS A 230 58.65 -19.54 -28.34
C LYS A 230 59.16 -20.90 -28.81
N ASP A 231 58.27 -21.86 -28.97
CA ASP A 231 58.58 -23.22 -29.42
C ASP A 231 59.12 -23.20 -30.86
N ASP A 232 58.51 -22.42 -31.76
CA ASP A 232 59.01 -22.20 -33.13
C ASP A 232 60.42 -21.58 -33.13
N HIS A 233 60.67 -20.62 -32.25
CA HIS A 233 61.99 -19.99 -32.11
C HIS A 233 63.02 -20.99 -31.57
N GLU A 234 62.63 -21.88 -30.67
CA GLU A 234 63.49 -22.95 -30.15
C GLU A 234 63.78 -24.03 -31.22
N VAL A 235 62.78 -24.46 -31.99
CA VAL A 235 62.95 -25.39 -33.12
C VAL A 235 63.90 -24.80 -34.16
N LYS A 236 63.76 -23.51 -34.50
CA LYS A 236 64.70 -22.81 -35.39
C LYS A 236 66.12 -22.78 -34.82
N ARG A 237 66.27 -22.52 -33.51
CA ARG A 237 67.58 -22.52 -32.83
C ARG A 237 68.23 -23.91 -32.77
N LYS A 238 67.44 -24.98 -32.69
CA LYS A 238 67.92 -26.38 -32.76
C LYS A 238 68.31 -26.77 -34.19
N ARG A 239 67.55 -26.33 -35.20
CA ARG A 239 67.88 -26.53 -36.63
C ARG A 239 69.17 -25.83 -37.06
N SER A 240 69.49 -24.67 -36.50
CA SER A 240 70.76 -23.98 -36.76
C SER A 240 71.97 -24.61 -36.05
N LYS A 241 71.79 -25.64 -35.22
CA LYS A 241 72.86 -26.31 -34.47
C LYS A 241 73.14 -27.76 -34.90
N GLY A 242 72.50 -28.26 -35.95
CA GLY A 242 72.75 -29.61 -36.48
C GLY A 242 72.78 -29.61 -38.02
N ASP A 243 73.91 -30.04 -38.59
CA ASP A 243 74.08 -30.28 -40.02
C ASP A 243 73.19 -31.44 -40.48
N LEU A 244 72.42 -31.27 -41.57
CA LEU A 244 72.28 -32.24 -42.66
C LEU A 244 71.53 -31.66 -43.88
N LYS A 245 71.99 -32.11 -45.05
CA LYS A 245 71.78 -31.60 -46.41
C LYS A 245 70.38 -31.87 -47.00
N GLN A 246 69.95 -30.97 -47.88
CA GLN A 246 68.87 -31.13 -48.85
C GLN A 246 69.34 -31.91 -50.09
N PRO A 247 68.42 -32.58 -50.82
CA PRO A 247 68.54 -32.75 -52.26
C PRO A 247 67.38 -32.08 -53.02
N GLU A 248 67.73 -31.32 -54.05
CA GLU A 248 66.85 -30.95 -55.18
C GLU A 248 66.75 -32.17 -56.12
N GLU A 249 65.72 -32.43 -56.95
CA GLU A 249 64.90 -31.59 -57.81
C GLU A 249 63.56 -32.30 -58.13
N LYS A 250 62.52 -31.54 -58.50
CA LYS A 250 61.81 -31.63 -59.81
C LYS A 250 60.56 -30.74 -59.80
N LYS A 251 60.57 -29.71 -60.66
CA LYS A 251 59.41 -28.91 -61.04
C LYS A 251 58.57 -29.71 -62.04
N ASN A 252 57.28 -29.92 -61.73
CA ASN A 252 56.11 -29.71 -62.60
C ASN A 252 54.87 -30.37 -61.97
N VAL A 253 53.96 -29.54 -61.46
CA VAL A 253 52.48 -29.53 -61.63
C VAL A 253 51.96 -28.56 -60.57
N LEU A 254 52.06 -27.29 -60.92
CA LEU A 254 51.40 -26.19 -60.25
C LEU A 254 49.92 -26.23 -60.68
N ALA A 255 48.99 -26.17 -59.70
CA ALA A 255 47.60 -25.67 -59.80
C ALA A 255 46.46 -26.55 -59.21
N ALA A 256 46.73 -27.53 -58.35
CA ALA A 256 45.63 -28.31 -57.72
C ALA A 256 45.15 -27.92 -56.30
N PRO A 257 45.81 -27.11 -55.44
CA PRO A 257 45.30 -26.86 -54.08
C PRO A 257 44.54 -25.53 -53.88
N ARG A 258 44.65 -24.57 -54.82
CA ARG A 258 43.91 -23.29 -54.73
C ARG A 258 42.45 -23.44 -55.16
N HIS A 259 42.19 -24.24 -56.19
CA HIS A 259 40.84 -24.48 -56.71
C HIS A 259 39.98 -25.32 -55.75
N ALA A 260 40.59 -26.25 -55.00
CA ALA A 260 39.90 -27.01 -53.95
C ALA A 260 39.46 -26.12 -52.76
N LYS A 261 40.29 -25.14 -52.36
CA LYS A 261 39.94 -24.16 -51.31
C LYS A 261 38.91 -23.13 -51.77
N LEU A 262 38.89 -22.78 -53.06
CA LEU A 262 37.84 -21.94 -53.67
C LEU A 262 36.51 -22.70 -53.76
N ARG A 263 36.50 -23.95 -54.22
CA ARG A 263 35.29 -24.79 -54.27
C ARG A 263 34.69 -25.01 -52.87
N ALA A 264 35.51 -25.22 -51.84
CA ALA A 264 35.05 -25.32 -50.46
C ALA A 264 34.51 -24.00 -49.85
N LYS A 265 34.93 -22.84 -50.38
CA LYS A 265 34.36 -21.54 -50.02
C LYS A 265 33.06 -21.26 -50.78
N LEU A 266 32.98 -21.64 -52.06
CA LEU A 266 31.78 -21.51 -52.89
C LEU A 266 30.62 -22.41 -52.44
N THR A 267 30.90 -23.64 -51.98
CA THR A 267 29.86 -24.52 -51.41
C THR A 267 29.30 -24.01 -50.08
N LYS A 268 30.09 -23.27 -49.29
CA LYS A 268 29.62 -22.60 -48.06
C LYS A 268 28.73 -21.38 -48.34
N ILE A 269 28.90 -20.73 -49.49
CA ILE A 269 28.06 -19.60 -49.92
C ILE A 269 26.74 -20.11 -50.52
N HIS A 270 26.79 -21.15 -51.38
CA HIS A 270 25.58 -21.79 -51.91
C HIS A 270 24.70 -22.41 -50.81
N ARG A 271 25.28 -22.99 -49.76
CA ARG A 271 24.54 -23.50 -48.60
C ARG A 271 23.88 -22.41 -47.74
N LYS A 272 24.39 -21.17 -47.78
CA LYS A 272 23.77 -20.01 -47.13
C LYS A 272 22.63 -19.43 -47.97
N GLN A 273 22.78 -19.41 -49.30
CA GLN A 273 21.71 -18.99 -50.21
C GLN A 273 20.55 -19.99 -50.28
N GLN A 274 20.79 -21.29 -50.11
CA GLN A 274 19.70 -22.29 -50.07
C GLN A 274 18.94 -22.32 -48.73
N LEU A 275 19.47 -21.72 -47.66
CA LEU A 275 18.74 -21.50 -46.41
C LEU A 275 18.03 -20.12 -46.38
N GLU A 276 18.22 -19.32 -47.43
CA GLU A 276 17.51 -18.06 -47.69
C GLU A 276 16.60 -18.24 -48.93
N GLN A 277 15.71 -19.25 -48.90
CA GLN A 277 14.48 -19.22 -49.69
C GLN A 277 13.40 -18.55 -48.82
N PRO A 278 12.54 -17.67 -49.39
CA PRO A 278 11.41 -17.11 -48.67
C PRO A 278 10.38 -18.21 -48.44
N GLU A 279 10.13 -18.53 -47.17
CA GLU A 279 8.98 -19.33 -46.73
C GLU A 279 7.68 -18.83 -47.40
N PRO A 280 6.80 -19.72 -47.87
CA PRO A 280 5.50 -19.34 -48.37
C PRO A 280 4.71 -18.69 -47.23
N LYS A 281 4.36 -17.42 -47.43
CA LYS A 281 3.41 -16.69 -46.59
C LYS A 281 2.08 -17.42 -46.68
N HIS A 282 1.82 -18.28 -45.70
CA HIS A 282 0.47 -18.71 -45.39
C HIS A 282 -0.25 -17.49 -44.79
N GLU A 283 -1.15 -16.90 -45.58
CA GLU A 283 -2.19 -16.00 -45.09
C GLU A 283 -3.05 -16.77 -44.09
N VAL A 284 -2.76 -16.59 -42.80
CA VAL A 284 -3.70 -16.85 -41.72
C VAL A 284 -3.69 -15.62 -40.83
N GLY A 285 -4.83 -14.93 -40.88
CA GLY A 285 -5.23 -13.73 -40.15
C GLY A 285 -4.29 -13.20 -39.07
N ALA A 286 -3.63 -12.09 -39.38
CA ALA A 286 -3.05 -11.20 -38.38
C ALA A 286 -3.24 -9.73 -38.78
N GLU A 287 -4.49 -9.34 -39.08
CA GLU A 287 -4.86 -7.92 -39.25
C GLU A 287 -5.38 -7.26 -37.95
N VAL A 288 -5.24 -7.90 -36.78
CA VAL A 288 -5.78 -7.34 -35.51
C VAL A 288 -4.69 -6.80 -34.57
N LEU A 289 -3.41 -6.77 -34.97
CA LEU A 289 -2.31 -6.35 -34.08
C LEU A 289 -1.37 -5.21 -34.55
N PRO A 290 -1.75 -4.28 -35.46
CA PRO A 290 -1.03 -3.00 -35.57
C PRO A 290 -1.78 -1.83 -34.91
N VAL A 291 -3.03 -2.05 -34.46
CA VAL A 291 -3.88 -1.00 -33.89
C VAL A 291 -3.52 -0.79 -32.42
N ALA A 292 -3.48 -1.85 -31.61
CA ALA A 292 -3.22 -1.76 -30.17
C ALA A 292 -1.85 -1.13 -29.82
N GLU A 293 -0.79 -1.50 -30.55
CA GLU A 293 0.57 -0.97 -30.32
C GLU A 293 0.70 0.52 -30.69
N LYS A 294 -0.08 0.99 -31.68
CA LYS A 294 -0.20 2.43 -31.99
C LYS A 294 -0.96 3.18 -30.90
N TRP A 295 -1.99 2.59 -30.31
CA TRP A 295 -2.70 3.18 -29.16
C TRP A 295 -1.77 3.31 -27.94
N ASP A 296 -0.90 2.34 -27.70
CA ASP A 296 0.06 2.39 -26.58
C ASP A 296 1.10 3.49 -26.75
N LEU A 297 1.63 3.70 -27.96
CA LEU A 297 2.55 4.80 -28.24
C LEU A 297 1.88 6.17 -28.11
N GLU A 298 0.63 6.29 -28.58
CA GLU A 298 -0.15 7.53 -28.47
C GLU A 298 -0.59 7.80 -27.03
N PHE A 299 -0.87 6.75 -26.24
CA PHE A 299 -1.17 6.86 -24.81
C PHE A 299 0.06 7.30 -24.03
N VAL A 300 1.23 6.69 -24.27
CA VAL A 300 2.50 7.07 -23.62
C VAL A 300 2.91 8.51 -23.98
N LYS A 301 2.73 8.93 -25.25
CA LYS A 301 2.96 10.33 -25.64
C LYS A 301 1.97 11.27 -24.96
N ARG A 302 0.69 10.91 -24.87
CA ARG A 302 -0.35 11.71 -24.19
C ARG A 302 -0.09 11.82 -22.69
N GLU A 303 0.37 10.74 -22.05
CA GLU A 303 0.75 10.70 -20.64
C GLU A 303 1.97 11.60 -20.36
N LYS A 304 3.00 11.50 -21.21
CA LYS A 304 4.19 12.38 -21.14
C LYS A 304 3.80 13.85 -21.34
N MET A 305 2.93 14.16 -22.30
CA MET A 305 2.39 15.51 -22.50
C MET A 305 1.60 15.98 -21.27
N ARG A 306 0.78 15.12 -20.65
CA ARG A 306 0.06 15.42 -19.39
C ARG A 306 0.99 15.67 -18.21
N GLN A 307 2.17 15.05 -18.19
CA GLN A 307 3.19 15.27 -17.16
C GLN A 307 4.00 16.55 -17.36
N THR A 308 4.19 17.00 -18.61
CA THR A 308 4.86 18.28 -18.91
C THR A 308 4.03 19.51 -18.52
N VAL A 309 2.71 19.36 -18.37
CA VAL A 309 1.84 20.43 -17.90
C VAL A 309 1.85 20.46 -16.37
N SER A 310 2.24 21.61 -15.80
CA SER A 310 2.29 21.83 -14.35
C SER A 310 0.98 21.40 -13.69
N PHE A 311 1.07 20.78 -12.51
CA PHE A 311 -0.10 20.31 -11.76
C PHE A 311 -1.09 21.44 -11.44
N ALA A 312 -0.57 22.65 -11.20
CA ALA A 312 -1.38 23.85 -11.00
C ALA A 312 -2.23 24.19 -12.23
N ASP A 313 -1.66 24.08 -13.43
CA ASP A 313 -2.35 24.38 -14.68
C ASP A 313 -3.42 23.33 -15.00
N ARG A 314 -3.18 22.07 -14.62
CA ARG A 314 -4.17 20.99 -14.71
C ARG A 314 -5.39 21.25 -13.82
N ILE A 315 -5.17 21.73 -12.59
CA ILE A 315 -6.26 22.11 -11.68
C ILE A 315 -7.07 23.28 -12.25
N LEU A 316 -6.40 24.29 -12.80
CA LEU A 316 -7.05 25.44 -13.40
C LEU A 316 -7.88 25.08 -14.64
N ALA A 317 -7.37 24.19 -15.51
CA ALA A 317 -8.10 23.71 -16.68
C ALA A 317 -9.38 22.95 -16.30
N ILE A 318 -9.29 22.04 -15.32
CA ILE A 318 -10.46 21.30 -14.83
C ILE A 318 -11.49 22.25 -14.21
N LYS A 319 -11.05 23.27 -13.44
CA LYS A 319 -11.95 24.28 -12.89
C LYS A 319 -12.65 25.08 -13.99
N LYS A 320 -11.93 25.54 -15.01
CA LYS A 320 -12.52 26.24 -16.16
C LYS A 320 -13.54 25.37 -16.90
N GLN A 321 -13.25 24.09 -17.08
CA GLN A 321 -14.16 23.16 -17.76
C GLN A 321 -15.44 22.90 -16.94
N ARG A 322 -15.35 22.83 -15.61
CA ARG A 322 -16.53 22.75 -14.73
C ARG A 322 -17.40 24.00 -14.81
N VAL A 323 -16.80 25.19 -14.87
CA VAL A 323 -17.53 26.46 -15.03
C VAL A 323 -18.27 26.48 -16.38
N VAL A 324 -17.60 26.08 -17.48
CA VAL A 324 -18.25 26.00 -18.79
C VAL A 324 -19.37 24.96 -18.82
N GLN A 325 -19.20 23.82 -18.13
CA GLN A 325 -20.26 22.81 -17.99
C GLN A 325 -21.44 23.29 -17.14
N THR A 326 -21.21 24.03 -16.06
CA THR A 326 -22.30 24.61 -15.25
C THR A 326 -23.06 25.69 -16.01
N ASP A 327 -22.36 26.48 -16.82
CA ASP A 327 -22.97 27.55 -17.62
C ASP A 327 -23.82 26.95 -18.76
N SER A 328 -23.36 25.87 -19.39
CA SER A 328 -24.13 25.17 -20.43
C SER A 328 -25.34 24.40 -19.87
N ILE A 329 -25.25 23.84 -18.65
CA ILE A 329 -26.41 23.24 -17.96
C ILE A 329 -27.45 24.31 -17.59
N CYS A 330 -27.02 25.50 -17.17
CA CYS A 330 -27.94 26.62 -16.90
C CYS A 330 -28.66 27.13 -18.16
N LEU A 331 -27.98 27.19 -19.31
CA LEU A 331 -28.59 27.61 -20.58
C LEU A 331 -29.62 26.60 -21.12
N ILE A 332 -29.38 25.30 -20.94
CA ILE A 332 -30.35 24.25 -21.31
C ILE A 332 -31.59 24.31 -20.40
N SER A 333 -31.41 24.68 -19.14
CA SER A 333 -32.51 24.77 -18.17
C SER A 333 -33.45 25.96 -18.45
N GLN A 334 -32.93 27.05 -19.03
CA GLN A 334 -33.74 28.22 -19.43
C GLN A 334 -34.50 28.03 -20.75
N SER A 335 -34.19 26.97 -21.51
CA SER A 335 -34.82 26.71 -22.82
C SER A 335 -36.02 25.74 -22.75
N ASN A 336 -36.26 25.13 -21.59
CA ASN A 336 -37.35 24.16 -21.36
C ASN A 336 -38.57 24.74 -20.63
N ASP A 337 -38.57 26.04 -20.35
CA ASP A 337 -39.68 26.77 -19.68
C ASP A 337 -40.43 27.70 -20.67
N VAL A 338 -40.76 27.21 -21.87
CA VAL A 338 -41.67 27.89 -22.83
C VAL A 338 -42.80 26.96 -23.25
#